data_AF-A0AAJ6A2A5-F1
#
_entry.id   AF-A0AAJ6A2A5-F1
#
_cell.length_a   1.000
_cell.length_b   1.000
_cell.length_c   1.000
_cell.angle_alpha   90.00
_cell.angle_beta   90.00
_cell.angle_gamma   90.00
#
_symmetry.space_group_name_H-M   'P 1'
#
loop_
_entity.id
_entity.type
_entity.pdbx_description
1 polymer ?
#
loop_
_entity_poly.entity_id
_entity_poly.type
_entity_poly.pdbx_seq_one_letter_code
_entity_poly.pdbx_strand_id
1 'polypeptide(L)'
;MASFLSIAAAAAIMAGSAVLPTPTPTLVARANSDCSEAAAEVVAKTGGQLLSAQPSGDSCVITVLVQGNGQRPRKVTMKVPM
;
A
#
# COMPACT_ATOMS: atom_id res chain seq x y z
N MET A 1 -44.03 29.94 47.31
CA MET A 1 -42.63 30.16 46.89
C MET A 1 -41.76 29.09 47.54
N ALA A 2 -41.28 28.12 46.77
CA ALA A 2 -40.26 27.16 47.20
C ALA A 2 -39.13 27.20 46.17
N SER A 3 -37.91 27.30 46.71
CA SER A 3 -36.77 27.93 46.08
C SER A 3 -36.09 27.05 45.03
N PHE A 4 -35.58 27.74 44.01
CA PHE A 4 -34.62 27.26 43.03
C PHE A 4 -33.29 26.96 43.72
N LEU A 5 -32.69 25.80 43.44
CA LEU A 5 -31.25 25.53 43.48
C LEU A 5 -31.02 24.04 43.18
N SER A 6 -30.44 23.72 42.03
CA SER A 6 -29.39 22.69 41.89
C SER A 6 -28.88 22.62 40.44
N ILE A 7 -27.99 23.56 40.15
CA ILE A 7 -26.65 23.37 39.58
C ILE A 7 -26.51 22.37 38.42
N ALA A 8 -26.22 22.95 37.26
CA ALA A 8 -25.77 22.32 36.04
C ALA A 8 -24.52 21.44 36.24
N ALA A 9 -24.56 20.22 35.69
CA ALA A 9 -23.37 19.43 35.42
C ALA A 9 -23.15 19.40 33.91
N ALA A 10 -22.25 20.27 33.43
CA ALA A 10 -21.78 20.26 32.06
C ALA A 10 -20.79 19.08 31.89
N ALA A 11 -21.21 18.02 31.19
CA ALA A 11 -20.30 16.95 30.78
C ALA A 11 -19.53 17.40 29.52
N ALA A 12 -18.26 17.76 29.68
CA ALA A 12 -17.35 18.02 28.58
C ALA A 12 -17.01 16.70 27.86
N ILE A 13 -17.56 16.48 26.67
CA ILE A 13 -17.24 15.32 25.85
C ILE A 13 -15.95 15.68 25.09
N MET A 14 -14.81 15.10 25.51
CA MET A 14 -13.57 15.16 24.73
C MET A 14 -13.73 14.32 23.46
N ALA A 15 -13.98 14.98 22.34
CA ALA A 15 -13.88 14.37 21.02
C ALA A 15 -12.39 14.14 20.70
N GLY A 16 -11.90 12.94 21.00
CA GLY A 16 -10.59 12.50 20.55
C GLY A 16 -10.61 12.28 19.03
N SER A 17 -9.90 13.11 18.28
CA SER A 17 -9.65 12.88 16.86
C SER A 17 -8.73 11.68 16.71
N ALA A 18 -9.31 10.49 16.53
CA ALA A 18 -8.55 9.35 16.02
C ALA A 18 -8.19 9.66 14.56
N VAL A 19 -6.98 10.15 14.33
CA VAL A 19 -6.37 10.11 12.99
C VAL A 19 -6.17 8.62 12.69
N LEU A 20 -7.10 8.03 11.94
CA LEU A 20 -6.85 6.72 11.37
C LEU A 20 -5.62 6.87 10.45
N PRO A 21 -4.60 6.00 10.57
CA PRO A 21 -3.60 5.89 9.54
C PRO A 21 -4.35 5.55 8.25
N THR A 22 -4.33 6.45 7.27
CA THR A 22 -4.85 6.16 5.93
C THR A 22 -4.16 4.89 5.48
N PRO A 23 -4.88 3.75 5.34
CA PRO A 23 -4.28 2.59 4.73
C PRO A 23 -3.96 3.04 3.31
N THR A 24 -2.67 3.21 3.00
CA THR A 24 -2.23 3.27 1.61
C THR A 24 -2.83 2.04 0.97
N PRO A 25 -3.72 2.16 -0.04
CA PRO A 25 -4.22 1.01 -0.72
C PRO A 25 -3.02 0.39 -1.43
N THR A 26 -2.38 -0.59 -0.79
CA THR A 26 -1.54 -1.57 -1.47
C THR A 26 -2.51 -2.34 -2.35
N LEU A 27 -2.66 -1.82 -3.56
CA LEU A 27 -3.50 -2.36 -4.61
C LEU A 27 -2.80 -3.64 -5.11
N VAL A 28 -2.87 -4.70 -4.30
CA VAL A 28 -2.45 -6.03 -4.68
C VAL A 28 -3.51 -6.53 -5.64
N ALA A 29 -3.33 -6.21 -6.91
CA ALA A 29 -4.15 -6.77 -7.98
C ALA A 29 -4.01 -8.29 -7.90
N ARG A 30 -5.08 -8.98 -7.48
CA ARG A 30 -5.21 -10.42 -7.68
C ARG A 30 -5.40 -10.62 -9.19
N ALA A 31 -4.31 -10.92 -9.88
CA ALA A 31 -4.32 -11.18 -11.31
C ALA A 31 -4.77 -12.63 -11.55
N ASN A 32 -5.78 -12.82 -12.40
CA ASN A 32 -6.29 -14.14 -12.84
C ASN A 32 -5.33 -14.90 -13.78
N SER A 33 -4.04 -14.56 -13.72
CA SER A 33 -2.93 -15.23 -14.41
C SER A 33 -1.71 -14.93 -13.56
N ASP A 34 -1.19 -15.95 -12.90
CA ASP A 34 -0.23 -15.80 -11.80
C ASP A 34 1.15 -15.40 -12.32
N CYS A 35 1.33 -14.12 -12.68
CA CYS A 35 2.64 -13.50 -12.87
C CYS A 35 3.47 -13.48 -11.57
N SER A 36 2.95 -14.03 -10.47
CA SER A 36 3.53 -14.10 -9.14
C SER A 36 4.88 -14.84 -9.12
N GLU A 37 4.99 -15.96 -9.85
CA GLU A 37 6.23 -16.75 -9.91
C GLU A 37 7.32 -16.01 -10.69
N ALA A 38 6.99 -15.54 -11.89
CA ALA A 38 7.87 -14.69 -12.69
C ALA A 38 8.27 -13.41 -11.93
N ALA A 39 7.35 -12.81 -11.19
CA ALA A 39 7.63 -11.64 -10.36
C ALA A 39 8.59 -11.97 -9.21
N ALA A 40 8.43 -13.12 -8.54
CA ALA A 40 9.34 -13.57 -7.50
C ALA A 40 10.75 -13.80 -8.05
N GLU A 41 10.88 -14.44 -9.21
CA GLU A 41 12.16 -14.66 -9.88
C GLU A 41 12.85 -13.33 -10.24
N VAL A 42 12.12 -12.39 -10.85
CA VAL A 42 12.67 -11.07 -11.21
C VAL A 42 13.08 -10.30 -9.96
N VAL A 43 12.27 -10.32 -8.90
CA VAL A 43 12.62 -9.67 -7.62
C VAL A 43 13.90 -10.27 -7.02
N ALA A 44 14.01 -11.60 -6.98
CA ALA A 44 15.19 -12.29 -6.48
C ALA A 44 16.45 -11.97 -7.30
N LYS A 45 16.32 -11.92 -8.64
CA LYS A 45 17.42 -11.57 -9.54
C LYS A 45 17.84 -10.12 -9.43
N THR A 46 16.88 -9.20 -9.29
CA THR A 46 17.15 -7.76 -9.32
C THR A 46 17.46 -7.20 -7.93
N GLY A 47 17.17 -7.93 -6.85
CA GLY A 47 17.38 -7.49 -5.46
C GLY A 47 16.56 -6.25 -5.09
N GLY A 48 15.45 -6.01 -5.78
CA GLY A 48 14.62 -4.80 -5.65
C GLY A 48 13.25 -5.08 -5.02
N GLN A 49 12.41 -4.05 -4.93
CA GLN A 49 11.01 -4.22 -4.53
C GLN A 49 10.09 -4.32 -5.74
N LEU A 50 9.17 -5.28 -5.73
CA LEU A 50 8.11 -5.38 -6.73
C LEU A 50 7.14 -4.20 -6.56
N LEU A 51 6.93 -3.42 -7.62
CA LEU A 51 5.91 -2.37 -7.66
C LEU A 51 4.62 -2.86 -8.28
N SER A 52 4.72 -3.62 -9.37
CA SER A 52 3.58 -4.22 -10.04
C SER A 52 3.98 -5.45 -10.85
N ALA A 53 3.06 -6.40 -10.95
CA ALA A 53 3.13 -7.51 -11.88
C ALA A 53 1.77 -7.60 -12.56
N GLN A 54 1.74 -7.38 -13.88
CA GLN A 54 0.52 -7.37 -14.65
C GLN A 54 0.66 -8.30 -15.86
N PRO A 55 -0.32 -9.18 -16.10
CA PRO A 55 -0.35 -9.96 -17.32
C PRO A 55 -0.67 -9.08 -18.53
N SER A 56 -0.04 -9.39 -19.65
CA SER A 56 -0.16 -8.70 -20.92
C SER A 56 -0.12 -9.73 -22.06
N GLY A 57 -1.29 -10.30 -22.36
CA GLY A 57 -1.41 -11.41 -23.31
C GLY A 57 -0.63 -12.63 -22.81
N ASP A 58 0.31 -13.12 -23.63
CA ASP A 58 1.18 -14.28 -23.35
C ASP A 58 2.46 -13.89 -22.58
N SER A 59 2.43 -12.79 -21.82
CA SER A 59 3.62 -12.30 -21.11
C SER A 59 3.25 -11.51 -19.87
N CYS A 60 4.14 -11.50 -18.88
CA CYS A 60 4.03 -10.69 -17.67
C CYS A 60 4.87 -9.42 -17.78
N VAL A 61 4.24 -8.27 -17.61
CA VAL A 61 4.92 -6.98 -17.44
C VAL A 61 5.15 -6.78 -15.94
N ILE A 62 6.41 -6.84 -15.54
CA ILE A 62 6.86 -6.75 -14.16
C ILE A 62 7.63 -5.45 -13.99
N THR A 63 7.29 -4.68 -12.97
CA THR A 63 8.00 -3.45 -12.60
C THR A 63 8.64 -3.61 -11.23
N VAL A 64 9.96 -3.48 -11.18
CA VAL A 64 10.77 -3.58 -9.97
C VAL A 64 11.49 -2.25 -9.72
N LEU A 65 11.54 -1.86 -8.46
CA LEU A 65 12.33 -0.74 -7.96
C LEU A 65 13.66 -1.26 -7.43
N VAL A 66 14.74 -0.99 -8.16
CA VAL A 66 16.10 -1.40 -7.81
C VAL A 66 16.74 -0.29 -6.99
N GLN A 67 17.13 -0.62 -5.76
CA GLN A 67 17.84 0.31 -4.89
C GLN A 67 19.27 0.47 -5.41
N GLY A 68 19.67 1.71 -5.70
CA GLY A 68 21.07 2.02 -5.96
C GLY A 68 21.81 2.30 -4.65
N ASN A 69 23.11 1.97 -4.58
CA ASN A 69 23.97 2.27 -3.43
C ASN A 69 24.14 3.79 -3.24
N GLY A 70 23.18 4.45 -2.60
CA GLY A 70 23.13 5.91 -2.41
C GLY A 70 22.64 6.70 -3.64
N GLN A 71 22.22 6.02 -4.71
CA GLN A 71 21.64 6.64 -5.89
C GLN A 71 20.11 6.53 -5.88
N ARG A 72 19.44 7.44 -6.60
CA ARG A 72 17.98 7.43 -6.73
C ARG A 72 17.50 6.05 -7.23
N PRO A 73 16.49 5.43 -6.60
CA PRO A 73 15.99 4.12 -7.00
C PRO A 73 15.56 4.11 -8.47
N ARG A 74 15.90 3.03 -9.18
CA ARG A 74 15.59 2.90 -10.60
C ARG A 74 14.34 2.04 -10.76
N LYS A 75 13.34 2.59 -11.45
CA LYS A 75 12.17 1.84 -11.89
C LYS A 75 12.54 1.06 -13.15
N VAL A 76 12.64 -0.25 -13.03
CA VAL A 76 12.93 -1.17 -14.14
C VAL A 76 11.65 -1.92 -14.47
N THR A 77 11.20 -1.80 -15.71
CA THR A 77 10.04 -2.56 -16.22
C THR A 77 10.54 -3.59 -17.22
N MET A 78 10.19 -4.85 -17.01
CA MET A 78 10.61 -5.99 -17.82
C MET A 78 9.38 -6.76 -18.27
N LYS A 79 9.44 -7.32 -19.48
CA LYS A 79 8.41 -8.22 -20.00
C LYS A 79 8.97 -9.64 -19.99
N VAL A 80 8.31 -10.54 -19.27
CA VAL A 80 8.66 -11.95 -19.17
C VAL A 80 7.66 -12.76 -19.96
N PRO A 81 8.07 -13.53 -20.99
CA PRO A 81 7.16 -14.44 -21.68
C PRO A 81 6.71 -15.57 -20.76
N MET A 82 5.45 -16.02 -20.91
CA MET A 82 4.84 -17.13 -20.17
C MET A 82 4.96 -18.44 -20.95
#